data_AF-A0A940XJY1-F1
#
_entry.id   AF-A0A940XJY1-F1
#
_cell.length_a   1.000
_cell.length_b   1.000
_cell.length_c   1.000
_cell.angle_alpha   90.00
_cell.angle_beta   90.00
_cell.angle_gamma   90.00
#
_symmetry.space_group_name_H-M   'P 1'
#
loop_
_entity.id
_entity.type
_entity.pdbx_description
1 polymer ?
#
loop_
_entity_poly.entity_id
_entity_poly.type
_entity_poly.pdbx_seq_one_letter_code
_entity_poly.pdbx_strand_id
1 'polypeptide(L)'
;MRPATPELISPRSARVTAARRLAKRNARSKERLFLTEGPQAVREAAAHRGDGTPTLVELFTTAEAAERHADVVGAAREAGARVHLAADQVIEDISTTVTPQGLVGVCRFLDTPFEEILAARPRLVAVLAHVRDPGNAGTVLRCADAAGAEAVVLTDASVDLYNPKAVRASVGSLFHLPVAVGVPVEEAVERLRETGVRVLAADGAGEDDLDAELDGGTMGGPTAWVFGNEAWGLPAETRALADAVVRVPIHGMAESLNLATAAAVCLYASARAQRAAGGCRSVTGS
;
A
#
# COMPACT_ATOMS: atom_id res chain seq x y z
N MET A 1 35.35 -28.32 -16.45
CA MET A 1 34.03 -28.88 -16.14
C MET A 1 33.02 -27.82 -16.53
N ARG A 2 32.19 -28.01 -17.57
CA ARG A 2 31.17 -27.01 -17.93
C ARG A 2 30.21 -26.90 -16.74
N PRO A 3 29.86 -25.69 -16.25
CA PRO A 3 28.82 -25.58 -15.23
C PRO A 3 27.55 -26.24 -15.78
N ALA A 4 26.95 -27.13 -14.99
CA ALA A 4 25.68 -27.74 -15.36
C ALA A 4 24.68 -26.60 -15.62
N THR A 5 24.03 -26.62 -16.78
CA THR A 5 22.96 -25.66 -17.08
C THR A 5 21.94 -25.73 -15.96
N PRO A 6 21.59 -24.62 -15.30
CA PRO A 6 20.66 -24.67 -14.19
C PRO A 6 19.33 -25.27 -14.63
N GLU A 7 18.74 -26.16 -13.83
CA GLU A 7 17.47 -26.79 -14.16
C GLU A 7 16.34 -25.75 -14.11
N LEU A 8 15.72 -25.50 -15.26
CA LEU A 8 14.60 -24.58 -15.38
C LEU A 8 13.29 -25.26 -15.00
N ILE A 9 12.44 -24.55 -14.26
CA ILE A 9 11.12 -25.05 -13.91
C ILE A 9 10.25 -25.19 -15.16
N SER A 10 9.55 -26.31 -15.26
CA SER A 10 8.61 -26.55 -16.36
C SER A 10 7.46 -25.53 -16.34
N PRO A 11 7.08 -24.95 -17.49
CA PRO A 11 5.88 -24.12 -17.62
C PRO A 11 4.59 -24.84 -17.21
N ARG A 12 4.57 -26.18 -17.33
CA ARG A 12 3.44 -27.03 -16.97
C ARG A 12 3.44 -27.48 -15.50
N SER A 13 4.40 -27.02 -14.70
CA SER A 13 4.46 -27.37 -13.29
C SER A 13 3.22 -26.83 -12.55
N ALA A 14 2.83 -27.55 -11.49
CA ALA A 14 1.73 -27.12 -10.63
C ALA A 14 1.98 -25.73 -10.01
N ARG A 15 3.26 -25.41 -9.72
CA ARG A 15 3.68 -24.11 -9.14
C ARG A 15 3.49 -22.95 -10.10
N VAL A 16 3.97 -23.08 -11.34
CA VAL A 16 3.75 -22.06 -12.39
C VAL A 16 2.24 -21.86 -12.63
N THR A 17 1.48 -22.95 -12.66
CA THR A 17 0.03 -22.89 -12.82
C THR A 17 -0.66 -22.19 -11.65
N ALA A 18 -0.24 -22.43 -10.41
CA ALA A 18 -0.75 -21.74 -9.23
C ALA A 18 -0.40 -20.24 -9.27
N ALA A 19 0.85 -19.89 -9.52
CA ALA A 19 1.30 -18.50 -9.61
C ALA A 19 0.50 -17.71 -10.67
N ARG A 20 0.33 -18.26 -11.87
CA ARG A 20 -0.48 -17.64 -12.93
C ARG A 20 -1.95 -17.41 -12.54
N ARG A 21 -2.54 -18.28 -11.72
CA ARG A 21 -3.93 -18.10 -11.26
C ARG A 21 -4.07 -16.87 -10.37
N LEU A 22 -3.02 -16.46 -9.66
CA LEU A 22 -3.01 -15.28 -8.80
C LEU A 22 -3.17 -13.95 -9.56
N ALA A 23 -3.14 -13.95 -10.89
CA ALA A 23 -3.62 -12.81 -11.69
C ALA A 23 -5.12 -12.52 -11.45
N LYS A 24 -5.90 -13.54 -11.06
CA LYS A 24 -7.35 -13.44 -10.80
C LYS A 24 -7.63 -13.21 -9.31
N ARG A 25 -8.51 -12.25 -9.01
CA ARG A 25 -8.91 -11.88 -7.64
C ARG A 25 -9.42 -13.08 -6.83
N ASN A 26 -10.29 -13.90 -7.41
CA ASN A 26 -10.87 -15.06 -6.72
C ASN A 26 -9.81 -16.07 -6.25
N ALA A 27 -8.76 -16.29 -7.04
CA ALA A 27 -7.65 -17.16 -6.66
C ALA A 27 -6.84 -16.53 -5.52
N ARG A 28 -6.51 -15.23 -5.62
CA ARG A 28 -5.80 -14.50 -4.56
C ARG A 28 -6.53 -14.57 -3.23
N SER A 29 -7.83 -14.26 -3.21
CA SER A 29 -8.63 -14.29 -1.99
C SER A 29 -8.75 -15.70 -1.41
N LYS A 30 -8.92 -16.73 -2.25
CA LYS A 30 -9.03 -18.11 -1.80
C LYS A 30 -7.72 -18.63 -1.19
N GLU A 31 -6.60 -18.31 -1.82
CA GLU A 31 -5.28 -18.82 -1.41
C GLU A 31 -4.60 -17.91 -0.37
N ARG A 32 -5.11 -16.69 -0.17
CA ARG A 32 -4.47 -15.61 0.60
C ARG A 32 -3.03 -15.33 0.13
N LEU A 33 -2.84 -15.37 -1.18
CA LEU A 33 -1.56 -15.13 -1.86
C LEU A 33 -1.69 -14.09 -2.98
N PHE A 34 -0.64 -13.32 -3.22
CA PHE A 34 -0.56 -12.35 -4.31
C PHE A 34 0.80 -12.37 -5.00
N LEU A 35 0.88 -11.73 -6.18
CA LEU A 35 2.12 -11.60 -6.94
C LEU A 35 2.79 -10.25 -6.69
N THR A 36 4.11 -10.28 -6.48
CA THR A 36 4.97 -9.11 -6.53
C THR A 36 5.92 -9.23 -7.72
N GLU A 37 6.20 -8.14 -8.41
CA GLU A 37 6.93 -8.15 -9.68
C GLU A 37 8.05 -7.12 -9.66
N GLY A 38 9.25 -7.53 -10.10
CA GLY A 38 10.43 -6.67 -10.16
C GLY A 38 11.34 -6.75 -8.93
N PRO A 39 12.60 -6.33 -9.06
CA PRO A 39 13.63 -6.55 -8.05
C PRO A 39 13.36 -5.82 -6.75
N GLN A 40 12.87 -4.58 -6.79
CA GLN A 40 12.58 -3.82 -5.57
C GLN A 40 11.46 -4.47 -4.77
N ALA A 41 10.35 -4.80 -5.41
CA ALA A 41 9.18 -5.33 -4.72
C ALA A 41 9.42 -6.76 -4.18
N VAL A 42 10.28 -7.56 -4.84
CA VAL A 42 10.76 -8.84 -4.31
C VAL A 42 11.74 -8.65 -3.15
N ARG A 43 12.61 -7.63 -3.21
CA ARG A 43 13.52 -7.29 -2.10
C ARG A 43 12.75 -6.96 -0.83
N GLU A 44 11.74 -6.10 -0.92
CA GLU A 44 10.89 -5.79 0.23
C GLU A 44 10.16 -7.03 0.75
N ALA A 45 9.59 -7.85 -0.14
CA ALA A 45 8.92 -9.09 0.25
C ALA A 45 9.86 -10.09 0.94
N ALA A 46 11.12 -10.16 0.53
CA ALA A 46 12.13 -11.05 1.11
C ALA A 46 12.59 -10.56 2.49
N ALA A 47 12.65 -9.23 2.70
CA ALA A 47 12.99 -8.64 4.00
C ALA A 47 11.80 -8.70 4.98
N HIS A 48 10.57 -8.59 4.47
CA HIS A 48 9.38 -8.51 5.31
C HIS A 48 9.08 -9.83 6.05
N ARG A 49 8.72 -9.68 7.31
CA ARG A 49 8.16 -10.72 8.17
C ARG A 49 6.86 -10.15 8.73
N GLY A 50 5.74 -10.85 8.53
CA GLY A 50 4.50 -10.52 9.24
C GLY A 50 4.63 -10.95 10.70
N ASP A 51 3.65 -11.69 11.22
CA ASP A 51 3.66 -12.29 12.57
C ASP A 51 4.77 -13.35 12.76
N GLY A 52 6.04 -12.94 12.66
CA GLY A 52 7.22 -13.80 12.61
C GLY A 52 7.35 -14.67 11.35
N THR A 53 6.37 -14.65 10.46
CA THR A 53 6.33 -15.52 9.28
C THR A 53 6.85 -14.78 8.04
N PRO A 54 7.76 -15.38 7.25
CA PRO A 54 8.19 -14.82 5.97
C PRO A 54 7.03 -14.56 5.03
N THR A 55 6.98 -13.37 4.44
CA THR A 55 5.91 -13.03 3.48
C THR A 55 6.14 -13.68 2.13
N LEU A 56 7.38 -13.65 1.63
CA LEU A 56 7.75 -14.28 0.37
C LEU A 56 7.76 -15.81 0.51
N VAL A 57 6.95 -16.48 -0.31
CA VAL A 57 6.79 -17.95 -0.31
C VAL A 57 7.60 -18.59 -1.44
N GLU A 58 7.48 -18.03 -2.64
CA GLU A 58 8.16 -18.51 -3.85
C GLU A 58 8.73 -17.33 -4.64
N LEU A 59 9.87 -17.56 -5.30
CA LEU A 59 10.48 -16.62 -6.23
C LEU A 59 10.75 -17.34 -7.55
N PHE A 60 10.13 -16.88 -8.62
CA PHE A 60 10.45 -17.27 -9.99
C PHE A 60 11.37 -16.23 -10.59
N THR A 61 12.51 -16.65 -11.15
CA THR A 61 13.46 -15.71 -11.74
C THR A 61 14.18 -16.29 -12.96
N THR A 62 14.50 -15.45 -13.95
CA THR A 62 15.35 -15.85 -15.08
C THR A 62 16.79 -16.01 -14.63
N ALA A 63 17.60 -16.78 -15.36
CA ALA A 63 19.01 -16.94 -15.02
C ALA A 63 19.75 -15.60 -15.03
N GLU A 64 19.52 -14.76 -16.04
CA GLU A 64 20.09 -13.42 -16.16
C GLU A 64 19.70 -12.51 -14.98
N ALA A 65 18.43 -12.53 -14.59
CA ALA A 65 17.95 -11.71 -13.49
C ALA A 65 18.47 -12.22 -12.13
N ALA A 66 18.60 -13.53 -11.96
CA ALA A 66 19.19 -14.12 -10.77
C ALA A 66 20.67 -13.77 -10.59
N GLU A 67 21.43 -13.67 -11.69
CA GLU A 67 22.81 -13.20 -11.69
C GLU A 67 22.89 -11.69 -11.40
N ARG A 68 22.05 -10.89 -12.07
CA ARG A 68 22.01 -9.43 -11.88
C ARG A 68 21.59 -9.01 -10.48
N HIS A 69 20.67 -9.76 -9.86
CA HIS A 69 20.07 -9.47 -8.56
C HIS A 69 20.35 -10.59 -7.55
N ALA A 70 21.60 -11.06 -7.51
CA ALA A 70 22.04 -12.14 -6.63
C ALA A 70 21.79 -11.83 -5.15
N ASP A 71 21.85 -10.55 -4.75
CA ASP A 71 21.48 -10.05 -3.41
C ASP A 71 20.03 -10.40 -3.06
N VAL A 72 19.09 -10.11 -3.97
CA VAL A 72 17.66 -10.35 -3.77
C VAL A 72 17.36 -11.85 -3.73
N VAL A 73 18.00 -12.63 -4.60
CA VAL A 73 17.84 -14.09 -4.60
C VAL A 73 18.41 -14.72 -3.32
N GLY A 74 19.54 -14.22 -2.84
CA GLY A 74 20.13 -14.62 -1.55
C GLY A 74 19.17 -14.36 -0.39
N ALA A 75 18.69 -13.12 -0.27
CA ALA A 75 17.72 -12.73 0.75
C ALA A 75 16.43 -13.56 0.70
N ALA A 76 15.93 -13.88 -0.50
CA ALA A 76 14.77 -14.75 -0.67
C ALA A 76 15.01 -16.17 -0.11
N ARG A 77 16.19 -16.75 -0.35
CA ARG A 77 16.56 -18.06 0.20
C ARG A 77 16.72 -18.02 1.72
N GLU A 78 17.36 -16.97 2.25
CA GLU A 78 17.51 -16.76 3.69
C GLU A 78 16.16 -16.58 4.39
N ALA A 79 15.19 -15.97 3.70
CA ALA A 79 13.80 -15.90 4.15
C ALA A 79 13.04 -17.23 4.07
N GLY A 80 13.65 -18.29 3.52
CA GLY A 80 13.02 -19.60 3.37
C GLY A 80 12.11 -19.73 2.15
N ALA A 81 12.14 -18.76 1.21
CA ALA A 81 11.36 -18.84 -0.01
C ALA A 81 11.93 -19.89 -0.97
N ARG A 82 11.04 -20.58 -1.70
CA ARG A 82 11.45 -21.50 -2.77
C ARG A 82 11.84 -20.71 -4.00
N VAL A 83 13.11 -20.80 -4.39
CA VAL A 83 13.62 -20.11 -5.60
C VAL A 83 13.61 -21.07 -6.79
N HIS A 84 12.98 -20.64 -7.88
CA HIS A 84 12.84 -21.37 -9.12
C HIS A 84 13.47 -20.57 -10.26
N LEU A 85 14.44 -21.18 -10.95
CA LEU A 85 14.92 -20.65 -12.22
C LEU A 85 13.89 -20.96 -13.30
N ALA A 86 13.56 -19.99 -14.12
CA ALA A 86 12.50 -20.05 -15.11
C ALA A 86 13.00 -19.51 -16.45
N ALA A 87 12.49 -20.03 -17.55
CA ALA A 87 12.67 -19.41 -18.86
C ALA A 87 11.87 -18.09 -18.93
N ASP A 88 12.29 -17.16 -19.79
CA ASP A 88 11.63 -15.86 -19.96
C ASP A 88 10.13 -15.99 -20.21
N GLN A 89 9.74 -16.96 -21.05
CA GLN A 89 8.35 -17.22 -21.37
C GLN A 89 7.50 -17.66 -20.15
N VAL A 90 8.10 -18.30 -19.15
CA VAL A 90 7.41 -18.63 -17.89
C VAL A 90 7.21 -17.38 -17.05
N ILE A 91 8.20 -16.48 -17.02
CA ILE A 91 8.07 -15.21 -16.31
C ILE A 91 7.02 -14.32 -16.98
N GLU A 92 7.01 -14.24 -18.30
CA GLU A 92 5.98 -13.52 -19.08
C GLU A 92 4.57 -14.06 -18.82
N ASP A 93 4.40 -15.38 -18.71
CA ASP A 93 3.10 -16.04 -18.49
C ASP A 93 2.56 -15.84 -17.06
N ILE A 94 3.44 -15.65 -16.07
CA ILE A 94 3.04 -15.36 -14.68
C ILE A 94 2.90 -13.85 -14.43
N SER A 95 3.74 -13.04 -15.06
CA SER A 95 3.77 -11.59 -14.91
C SER A 95 2.50 -10.94 -15.46
N THR A 96 2.14 -9.79 -14.89
CA THR A 96 1.06 -8.96 -15.41
C THR A 96 1.58 -7.65 -16.01
N THR A 97 2.90 -7.53 -16.17
CA THR A 97 3.57 -6.39 -16.81
C THR A 97 3.87 -6.68 -18.28
N VAL A 98 3.97 -5.61 -19.07
CA VAL A 98 4.32 -5.71 -20.49
C VAL A 98 5.80 -6.05 -20.69
N THR A 99 6.68 -5.59 -19.79
CA THR A 99 8.13 -5.86 -19.82
C THR A 99 8.60 -6.36 -18.46
N PRO A 100 8.47 -7.67 -18.19
CA PRO A 100 8.88 -8.26 -16.92
C PRO A 100 10.37 -8.10 -16.68
N GLN A 101 10.77 -7.78 -15.45
CA GLN A 101 12.18 -7.59 -15.07
C GLN A 101 12.88 -8.89 -14.64
N GLY A 102 12.27 -10.05 -14.90
CA GLY A 102 12.87 -11.35 -14.61
C GLY A 102 12.79 -11.81 -13.15
N LEU A 103 12.05 -11.13 -12.27
CA LEU A 103 11.73 -11.59 -10.92
C LEU A 103 10.24 -11.46 -10.63
N VAL A 104 9.62 -12.56 -10.20
CA VAL A 104 8.23 -12.60 -9.75
C VAL A 104 8.16 -13.39 -8.44
N GLY A 105 7.69 -12.73 -7.38
CA GLY A 105 7.47 -13.33 -6.07
C GLY A 105 6.02 -13.70 -5.83
N VAL A 106 5.78 -14.79 -5.12
CA VAL A 106 4.48 -15.15 -4.55
C VAL A 106 4.52 -14.84 -3.06
N CYS A 107 3.63 -13.95 -2.62
CA CYS A 107 3.61 -13.41 -1.26
C CYS A 107 2.31 -13.76 -0.54
N ARG A 108 2.39 -13.96 0.77
CA ARG A 108 1.22 -14.00 1.66
C ARG A 108 0.57 -12.62 1.73
N PHE A 109 -0.76 -12.58 1.88
CA PHE A 109 -1.48 -11.35 2.20
C PHE A 109 -0.91 -10.67 3.45
N LEU A 110 -1.06 -9.36 3.50
CA LEU A 110 -0.43 -8.42 4.44
C LEU A 110 -1.46 -7.61 5.23
N ASP A 111 -2.75 -7.86 5.01
CA ASP A 111 -3.83 -7.09 5.61
C ASP A 111 -3.82 -7.27 7.12
N THR A 112 -3.85 -6.15 7.83
CA THR A 112 -3.87 -6.10 9.28
C THR A 112 -5.32 -5.95 9.75
N PRO A 113 -5.77 -6.73 10.75
CA PRO A 113 -7.06 -6.51 11.36
C PRO A 113 -7.22 -5.07 11.83
N PHE A 114 -8.36 -4.45 11.55
CA PHE A 114 -8.58 -3.03 11.88
C PHE A 114 -8.43 -2.75 13.38
N GLU A 115 -8.85 -3.69 14.23
CA GLU A 115 -8.72 -3.58 15.68
C GLU A 115 -7.25 -3.50 16.16
N GLU A 116 -6.32 -4.16 15.48
CA GLU A 116 -4.89 -4.06 15.81
C GLU A 116 -4.33 -2.68 15.45
N ILE A 117 -4.78 -2.11 14.34
CA ILE A 117 -4.45 -0.73 13.96
C ILE A 117 -4.98 0.24 15.02
N LEU A 118 -6.24 0.10 15.44
CA LEU A 118 -6.83 0.96 16.48
C LEU A 118 -6.08 0.84 17.82
N ALA A 119 -5.69 -0.38 18.21
CA ALA A 119 -4.94 -0.63 19.43
C ALA A 119 -3.56 0.06 19.44
N ALA A 120 -2.92 0.20 18.27
CA ALA A 120 -1.65 0.90 18.12
C ALA A 120 -1.76 2.42 18.27
N ARG A 121 -2.98 3.00 18.24
CA ARG A 121 -3.26 4.44 18.34
C ARG A 121 -2.42 5.29 17.36
N PRO A 122 -2.58 5.08 16.05
CA PRO A 122 -1.75 5.71 15.04
C PRO A 122 -1.88 7.23 15.04
N ARG A 123 -0.77 7.94 14.86
CA ARG A 123 -0.78 9.42 14.79
C ARG A 123 -1.16 9.97 13.43
N LEU A 124 -0.95 9.23 12.35
CA LEU A 124 -1.30 9.65 11.01
C LEU A 124 -1.87 8.47 10.23
N VAL A 125 -3.11 8.59 9.78
CA VAL A 125 -3.83 7.54 9.05
C VAL A 125 -4.36 8.08 7.73
N ALA A 126 -4.23 7.31 6.66
CA ALA A 126 -4.94 7.58 5.40
C ALA A 126 -6.09 6.58 5.22
N VAL A 127 -7.30 7.09 5.09
CA VAL A 127 -8.52 6.32 4.85
C VAL A 127 -8.94 6.56 3.40
N LEU A 128 -8.92 5.50 2.58
CA LEU A 128 -9.34 5.52 1.19
C LEU A 128 -10.80 5.05 1.12
N ALA A 129 -11.73 6.00 1.03
CA ALA A 129 -13.16 5.76 1.00
C ALA A 129 -13.64 5.45 -0.42
N HIS A 130 -14.09 4.21 -0.63
CA HIS A 130 -14.67 3.72 -1.89
C HIS A 130 -13.79 3.96 -3.13
N VAL A 131 -12.46 3.93 -2.96
CA VAL A 131 -11.50 4.21 -4.06
C VAL A 131 -11.51 3.08 -5.08
N ARG A 132 -11.60 3.42 -6.38
CA ARG A 132 -11.79 2.42 -7.45
C ARG A 132 -10.56 2.18 -8.31
N ASP A 133 -9.66 3.15 -8.45
CA ASP A 133 -8.46 2.92 -9.25
C ASP A 133 -7.34 2.27 -8.40
N PRO A 134 -6.86 1.07 -8.77
CA PRO A 134 -5.76 0.42 -8.04
C PRO A 134 -4.45 1.20 -8.14
N GLY A 135 -4.23 1.96 -9.22
CA GLY A 135 -3.01 2.78 -9.37
C GLY A 135 -2.97 3.91 -8.35
N ASN A 136 -4.09 4.63 -8.19
CA ASN A 136 -4.22 5.66 -7.16
C ASN A 136 -4.09 5.06 -5.76
N ALA A 137 -4.77 3.95 -5.46
CA ALA A 137 -4.66 3.30 -4.14
C ALA A 137 -3.21 2.94 -3.80
N GLY A 138 -2.47 2.35 -4.74
CA GLY A 138 -1.04 2.04 -4.55
C GLY A 138 -0.17 3.31 -4.42
N THR A 139 -0.49 4.36 -5.16
CA THR A 139 0.25 5.64 -5.07
C THR A 139 -0.01 6.35 -3.74
N VAL A 140 -1.26 6.37 -3.25
CA VAL A 140 -1.61 6.90 -1.93
C VAL A 140 -0.89 6.11 -0.84
N LEU A 141 -0.86 4.78 -0.93
CA LEU A 141 -0.11 3.93 0.02
C LEU A 141 1.37 4.31 0.07
N ARG A 142 1.98 4.56 -1.09
CA ARG A 142 3.35 5.05 -1.19
C ARG A 142 3.54 6.45 -0.59
N CYS A 143 2.59 7.35 -0.82
CA CYS A 143 2.62 8.69 -0.22
C CYS A 143 2.44 8.63 1.30
N ALA A 144 1.59 7.75 1.80
CA ALA A 144 1.37 7.52 3.22
C ALA A 144 2.64 7.00 3.89
N ASP A 145 3.25 5.96 3.35
CA ASP A 145 4.56 5.45 3.78
C ASP A 145 5.63 6.57 3.81
N ALA A 146 5.80 7.28 2.68
CA ALA A 146 6.81 8.34 2.56
C ALA A 146 6.54 9.55 3.48
N ALA A 147 5.28 9.86 3.77
CA ALA A 147 4.91 10.89 4.72
C ALA A 147 5.14 10.45 6.17
N GLY A 148 5.28 9.15 6.43
CA GLY A 148 5.37 8.56 7.76
C GLY A 148 4.00 8.37 8.42
N ALA A 149 2.98 8.06 7.61
CA ALA A 149 1.73 7.54 8.13
C ALA A 149 1.96 6.18 8.79
N GLU A 150 1.22 5.92 9.86
CA GLU A 150 1.37 4.72 10.67
C GLU A 150 0.36 3.64 10.28
N ALA A 151 -0.68 3.99 9.50
CA ALA A 151 -1.63 3.04 8.96
C ALA A 151 -2.36 3.57 7.71
N VAL A 152 -2.86 2.63 6.90
CA VAL A 152 -3.79 2.90 5.81
C VAL A 152 -5.04 2.04 5.99
N VAL A 153 -6.21 2.60 5.70
CA VAL A 153 -7.49 1.89 5.71
C VAL A 153 -8.11 2.00 4.33
N LEU A 154 -8.31 0.87 3.64
CA LEU A 154 -9.15 0.79 2.45
C LEU A 154 -10.55 0.38 2.90
N THR A 155 -11.54 1.23 2.67
CA THR A 155 -12.90 0.93 3.14
C THR A 155 -13.53 -0.20 2.34
N ASP A 156 -14.73 -0.61 2.74
CA ASP A 156 -15.64 -1.43 1.95
C ASP A 156 -15.79 -0.87 0.52
N ALA A 157 -16.24 -1.69 -0.43
CA ALA A 157 -16.40 -1.32 -1.85
C ALA A 157 -15.17 -0.69 -2.57
N SER A 158 -14.00 -0.64 -1.93
CA SER A 158 -12.75 -0.17 -2.51
C SER A 158 -12.10 -1.26 -3.38
N VAL A 159 -11.11 -0.82 -4.15
CA VAL A 159 -10.30 -1.69 -4.99
C VAL A 159 -9.55 -2.75 -4.17
N ASP A 160 -9.31 -3.91 -4.80
CA ASP A 160 -8.46 -4.95 -4.25
C ASP A 160 -7.02 -4.47 -4.07
N LEU A 161 -6.56 -4.37 -2.82
CA LEU A 161 -5.19 -4.00 -2.44
C LEU A 161 -4.13 -4.86 -3.15
N TYR A 162 -4.43 -6.14 -3.36
CA TYR A 162 -3.52 -7.12 -3.98
C TYR A 162 -3.69 -7.19 -5.50
N ASN A 163 -4.41 -6.25 -6.10
CA ASN A 163 -4.39 -6.08 -7.54
C ASN A 163 -2.95 -5.79 -8.00
N PRO A 164 -2.44 -6.48 -9.04
CA PRO A 164 -1.07 -6.26 -9.52
C PRO A 164 -0.76 -4.79 -9.86
N LYS A 165 -1.73 -4.01 -10.35
CA LYS A 165 -1.56 -2.58 -10.59
C LYS A 165 -1.34 -1.80 -9.28
N ALA A 166 -2.06 -2.12 -8.20
CA ALA A 166 -1.90 -1.48 -6.89
C ALA A 166 -0.57 -1.86 -6.23
N VAL A 167 -0.24 -3.16 -6.22
CA VAL A 167 1.04 -3.67 -5.69
C VAL A 167 2.22 -2.98 -6.38
N ARG A 168 2.21 -2.89 -7.71
CA ARG A 168 3.26 -2.18 -8.46
C ARG A 168 3.30 -0.69 -8.18
N ALA A 169 2.14 -0.03 -8.12
CA ALA A 169 2.07 1.42 -7.86
C ALA A 169 2.58 1.79 -6.46
N SER A 170 2.52 0.86 -5.50
CA SER A 170 3.09 1.06 -4.16
C SER A 170 4.63 1.07 -4.13
N VAL A 171 5.30 0.49 -5.14
CA VAL A 171 6.76 0.40 -5.22
C VAL A 171 7.40 -0.14 -3.92
N GLY A 172 6.75 -1.13 -3.29
CA GLY A 172 7.26 -1.75 -2.07
C GLY A 172 6.70 -1.18 -0.77
N SER A 173 6.08 0.01 -0.80
CA SER A 173 5.46 0.58 0.40
C SER A 173 4.37 -0.30 1.01
N LEU A 174 3.75 -1.20 0.24
CA LEU A 174 2.82 -2.21 0.77
C LEU A 174 3.40 -3.09 1.89
N PHE A 175 4.72 -3.21 2.00
CA PHE A 175 5.39 -3.99 3.03
C PHE A 175 5.80 -3.17 4.27
N HIS A 176 5.56 -1.86 4.32
CA HIS A 176 6.14 -1.00 5.36
C HIS A 176 5.13 -0.54 6.43
N LEU A 177 3.84 -0.53 6.12
CA LEU A 177 2.79 -0.05 7.01
C LEU A 177 1.60 -1.00 7.03
N PRO A 178 0.92 -1.13 8.19
CA PRO A 178 -0.28 -1.94 8.31
C PRO A 178 -1.41 -1.35 7.45
N VAL A 179 -2.14 -2.24 6.77
CA VAL A 179 -3.26 -1.88 5.91
C VAL A 179 -4.50 -2.68 6.28
N ALA A 180 -5.53 -2.01 6.78
CA ALA A 180 -6.85 -2.63 6.95
C ALA A 180 -7.63 -2.55 5.63
N VAL A 181 -8.38 -3.60 5.31
CA VAL A 181 -9.15 -3.70 4.07
C VAL A 181 -10.61 -4.06 4.35
N GLY A 182 -11.54 -3.43 3.64
CA GLY A 182 -12.96 -3.78 3.68
C GLY A 182 -13.72 -3.29 4.92
N VAL A 183 -13.19 -2.30 5.64
CA VAL A 183 -13.87 -1.68 6.80
C VAL A 183 -14.95 -0.73 6.29
N PRO A 184 -16.21 -0.81 6.73
CA PRO A 184 -17.22 0.19 6.40
C PRO A 184 -16.73 1.61 6.70
N VAL A 185 -16.98 2.57 5.81
CA VAL A 185 -16.43 3.93 5.96
C VAL A 185 -16.89 4.61 7.24
N GLU A 186 -18.15 4.42 7.64
CA GLU A 186 -18.71 4.96 8.87
C GLU A 186 -18.00 4.39 10.10
N GLU A 187 -17.84 3.06 10.14
CA GLU A 187 -17.13 2.36 11.20
C GLU A 187 -15.67 2.81 11.29
N ALA A 188 -14.98 2.95 10.14
CA ALA A 188 -13.60 3.40 10.10
C ALA A 188 -13.44 4.79 10.72
N VAL A 189 -14.31 5.73 10.35
CA VAL A 189 -14.29 7.11 10.85
C VAL A 189 -14.61 7.17 12.34
N GLU A 190 -15.68 6.53 12.79
CA GLU A 190 -16.12 6.54 14.19
C GLU A 190 -15.07 5.93 15.12
N ARG A 191 -14.59 4.73 14.79
CA ARG A 191 -13.62 4.00 15.62
C ARG A 191 -12.26 4.68 15.64
N LEU A 192 -11.82 5.28 14.53
CA LEU A 192 -10.61 6.11 14.52
C LEU A 192 -10.77 7.31 15.44
N ARG A 193 -11.89 8.04 15.37
CA ARG A 193 -12.17 9.17 16.26
C ARG A 193 -12.11 8.78 17.74
N GLU A 194 -12.62 7.60 18.11
CA GLU A 194 -12.54 7.08 19.49
C GLU A 194 -11.11 6.90 20.00
N THR A 195 -10.13 6.71 19.10
CA THR A 195 -8.70 6.65 19.46
C THR A 195 -8.06 8.02 19.72
N GLY A 196 -8.80 9.11 19.51
CA GLY A 196 -8.35 10.48 19.72
C GLY A 196 -7.70 11.12 18.49
N VAL A 197 -7.86 10.53 17.31
CA VAL A 197 -7.47 11.18 16.05
C VAL A 197 -8.54 12.16 15.59
N ARG A 198 -8.12 13.31 15.08
CA ARG A 198 -9.00 14.23 14.36
C ARG A 198 -9.22 13.70 12.95
N VAL A 199 -10.46 13.52 12.53
CA VAL A 199 -10.83 13.02 11.21
C VAL A 199 -11.09 14.18 10.26
N LEU A 200 -10.32 14.26 9.18
CA LEU A 200 -10.41 15.31 8.16
C LEU A 200 -10.83 14.71 6.84
N ALA A 201 -11.90 15.22 6.24
CA ALA A 201 -12.30 14.86 4.88
C ALA A 201 -11.57 15.76 3.88
N ALA A 202 -10.83 15.17 2.92
CA ALA A 202 -10.22 15.91 1.82
C ALA A 202 -11.22 16.06 0.67
N ASP A 203 -11.77 17.25 0.49
CA ASP A 203 -12.74 17.54 -0.57
C ASP A 203 -12.54 18.96 -1.11
N GLY A 204 -12.59 19.12 -2.44
CA GLY A 204 -12.42 20.42 -3.09
C GLY A 204 -13.50 21.44 -2.73
N ALA A 205 -14.67 20.97 -2.31
CA ALA A 205 -15.78 21.80 -1.82
C ALA A 205 -15.73 22.07 -0.30
N GLY A 206 -14.62 21.76 0.37
CA GLY A 206 -14.44 22.01 1.80
C GLY A 206 -14.46 23.49 2.17
N GLU A 207 -15.06 23.80 3.33
CA GLU A 207 -15.12 25.15 3.89
C GLU A 207 -13.75 25.57 4.44
N ASP A 208 -13.03 24.61 5.04
CA ASP A 208 -11.70 24.83 5.61
C ASP A 208 -10.61 24.74 4.55
N ASP A 209 -9.59 25.59 4.69
CA ASP A 209 -8.43 25.63 3.80
C ASP A 209 -7.24 24.93 4.44
N LEU A 210 -6.54 24.09 3.68
CA LEU A 210 -5.39 23.35 4.21
C LEU A 210 -4.26 24.27 4.71
N ASP A 211 -4.01 25.40 4.04
CA ASP A 211 -2.96 26.32 4.48
C ASP A 211 -3.36 27.04 5.77
N ALA A 212 -4.65 27.37 5.93
CA ALA A 212 -5.17 27.97 7.16
C ALA A 212 -5.12 27.00 8.35
N GLU A 213 -5.41 25.71 8.13
CA GLU A 213 -5.28 24.64 9.15
C GLU A 213 -3.80 24.47 9.59
N LEU A 214 -2.86 24.54 8.63
CA LEU A 214 -1.44 24.52 8.93
C LEU A 214 -0.98 25.72 9.74
N ASP A 215 -1.33 26.93 9.29
CA ASP A 215 -0.94 28.19 9.93
C ASP A 215 -1.59 28.35 11.32
N GLY A 216 -2.80 27.81 11.49
CA GLY A 216 -3.53 27.76 12.76
C GLY A 216 -2.97 26.74 13.76
N GLY A 217 -2.05 25.87 13.35
CA GLY A 217 -1.43 24.86 14.22
C GLY A 217 -2.34 23.70 14.63
N THR A 218 -3.49 23.53 13.97
CA THR A 218 -4.51 22.51 14.28
C THR A 218 -4.14 21.12 13.77
N MET A 219 -3.07 21.00 12.96
CA MET A 219 -2.60 19.74 12.36
C MET A 219 -1.43 19.06 13.09
N GLY A 220 -1.03 19.57 14.26
CA GLY A 220 0.09 19.01 15.04
C GLY A 220 -0.25 17.74 15.86
N GLY A 221 -1.54 17.45 16.04
CA GLY A 221 -2.05 16.29 16.76
C GLY A 221 -2.23 15.04 15.88
N PRO A 222 -2.74 13.93 16.45
CA PRO A 222 -3.11 12.74 15.69
C PRO A 222 -4.23 13.04 14.67
N THR A 223 -4.06 12.59 13.43
CA THR A 223 -4.94 12.94 12.30
C THR A 223 -5.25 11.73 11.43
N ALA A 224 -6.50 11.55 11.05
CA ALA A 224 -6.93 10.62 10.02
C ALA A 224 -7.50 11.40 8.83
N TRP A 225 -6.94 11.20 7.64
CA TRP A 225 -7.47 11.80 6.41
C TRP A 225 -8.36 10.83 5.66
N VAL A 226 -9.56 11.27 5.32
CA VAL A 226 -10.50 10.52 4.47
C VAL A 226 -10.44 11.07 3.06
N PHE A 227 -10.11 10.20 2.11
CA PHE A 227 -9.99 10.51 0.70
C PHE A 227 -11.07 9.77 -0.09
N GLY A 228 -11.88 10.52 -0.85
CA GLY A 228 -13.03 9.98 -1.56
C GLY A 228 -12.74 9.35 -2.92
N ASN A 229 -13.81 8.94 -3.58
CA ASN A 229 -13.75 8.36 -4.91
C ASN A 229 -13.34 9.42 -5.96
N GLU A 230 -12.60 8.99 -6.98
CA GLU A 230 -12.12 9.88 -8.04
C GLU A 230 -13.22 10.52 -8.89
N ALA A 231 -14.39 9.87 -9.02
CA ALA A 231 -15.46 10.31 -9.92
C ALA A 231 -16.47 11.26 -9.25
N TRP A 232 -16.69 11.13 -7.94
CA TRP A 232 -17.72 11.90 -7.22
C TRP A 232 -17.28 12.40 -5.84
N GLY A 233 -16.02 12.20 -5.46
CA GLY A 233 -15.51 12.63 -4.16
C GLY A 233 -16.13 11.86 -3.00
N LEU A 234 -16.34 12.56 -1.88
CA LEU A 234 -16.95 11.98 -0.67
C LEU A 234 -18.47 12.23 -0.66
N PRO A 235 -19.28 11.18 -0.43
CA PRO A 235 -20.71 11.35 -0.16
C PRO A 235 -20.98 12.34 0.98
N ALA A 236 -22.12 13.02 0.94
CA ALA A 236 -22.49 14.00 1.97
C ALA A 236 -22.54 13.39 3.38
N GLU A 237 -23.03 12.15 3.48
CA GLU A 237 -23.03 11.38 4.73
C GLU A 237 -21.62 11.15 5.29
N THR A 238 -20.65 10.75 4.46
CA THR A 238 -19.26 10.58 4.87
C THR A 238 -18.61 11.89 5.28
N ARG A 239 -18.89 12.99 4.56
CA ARG A 239 -18.39 14.33 4.93
C ARG A 239 -18.92 14.80 6.28
N ALA A 240 -20.20 14.54 6.56
CA ALA A 240 -20.83 14.90 7.82
C ALA A 240 -20.25 14.10 9.02
N LEU A 241 -19.61 12.96 8.77
CA LEU A 241 -18.91 12.20 9.79
C LEU A 241 -17.52 12.73 10.11
N ALA A 242 -16.91 13.59 9.29
CA ALA A 242 -15.60 14.17 9.57
C ALA A 242 -15.70 15.33 10.58
N ASP A 243 -14.61 15.61 11.30
CA ASP A 243 -14.54 16.77 12.20
C ASP A 243 -14.42 18.09 11.41
N ALA A 244 -13.87 18.02 10.20
CA ALA A 244 -13.77 19.13 9.26
C ALA A 244 -13.66 18.60 7.82
N VAL A 245 -14.09 19.44 6.86
CA VAL A 245 -13.94 19.18 5.42
C VAL A 245 -12.96 20.21 4.87
N VAL A 246 -11.77 19.74 4.53
CA VAL A 246 -10.62 20.59 4.19
C VAL A 246 -10.34 20.47 2.69
N ARG A 247 -10.28 21.61 2.01
CA ARG A 247 -9.86 21.68 0.60
C ARG A 247 -8.36 21.95 0.50
N VAL A 248 -7.75 21.36 -0.53
CA VAL A 248 -6.39 21.74 -0.96
C VAL A 248 -6.52 22.95 -1.88
N PRO A 249 -5.85 24.09 -1.60
CA PRO A 249 -5.96 25.27 -2.45
C PRO A 249 -5.40 25.00 -3.85
N ILE A 250 -6.15 25.44 -4.87
CA ILE A 250 -5.73 25.41 -6.28
C ILE A 250 -5.58 26.85 -6.76
N HIS A 251 -4.34 27.25 -7.05
CA HIS A 251 -4.03 28.62 -7.49
C HIS A 251 -4.07 28.82 -9.01
N GLY A 252 -4.19 27.71 -9.76
CA GLY A 252 -4.25 27.72 -11.22
C GLY A 252 -5.67 27.54 -11.76
N MET A 253 -5.75 27.14 -13.04
CA MET A 253 -7.01 26.91 -13.75
C MET A 253 -7.53 25.46 -13.64
N ALA A 254 -6.91 24.62 -12.82
CA ALA A 254 -7.33 23.24 -12.66
C ALA A 254 -8.62 23.16 -11.84
N GLU A 255 -9.53 22.25 -12.20
CA GLU A 255 -10.79 22.04 -11.48
C GLU A 255 -10.60 21.21 -10.20
N SER A 256 -9.66 20.26 -10.23
CA SER A 256 -9.37 19.35 -9.12
C SER A 256 -7.96 18.77 -9.21
N LEU A 257 -7.52 18.15 -8.11
CA LEU A 257 -6.29 17.36 -8.06
C LEU A 257 -6.61 15.87 -8.21
N ASN A 258 -5.68 15.11 -8.78
CA ASN A 258 -5.74 13.65 -8.69
C ASN A 258 -5.73 13.21 -7.21
N LEU A 259 -6.48 12.15 -6.89
CA LEU A 259 -6.61 11.59 -5.54
C LEU A 259 -5.27 11.39 -4.81
N ALA A 260 -4.29 10.79 -5.49
CA ALA A 260 -2.98 10.53 -4.90
C ALA A 260 -2.19 11.82 -4.68
N THR A 261 -2.34 12.81 -5.55
CA THR A 261 -1.72 14.14 -5.38
C THR A 261 -2.33 14.87 -4.18
N ALA A 262 -3.67 14.89 -4.06
CA ALA A 262 -4.34 15.47 -2.91
C ALA A 262 -3.92 14.78 -1.61
N ALA A 263 -3.86 13.44 -1.62
CA ALA A 263 -3.39 12.67 -0.47
C ALA A 263 -1.95 13.00 -0.09
N ALA A 264 -1.04 13.09 -1.06
CA ALA A 264 0.34 13.49 -0.80
C ALA A 264 0.40 14.85 -0.10
N VAL A 265 -0.32 15.86 -0.60
CA VAL A 265 -0.31 17.21 -0.02
C VAL A 265 -0.86 17.20 1.41
N CYS A 266 -2.01 16.58 1.66
CA CYS A 266 -2.61 16.50 2.99
C CYS A 266 -1.75 15.72 4.00
N LEU A 267 -1.16 14.60 3.57
CA LEU A 267 -0.33 13.76 4.42
C LEU A 267 0.98 14.46 4.78
N TYR A 268 1.66 15.09 3.82
CA TYR A 268 2.87 15.86 4.09
C TYR A 268 2.61 17.11 4.92
N ALA A 269 1.47 17.78 4.73
CA ALA A 269 1.03 18.88 5.59
C ALA A 269 0.95 18.42 7.06
N SER A 270 0.23 17.32 7.31
CA SER A 270 0.11 16.74 8.66
C SER A 270 1.46 16.32 9.22
N ALA A 271 2.25 15.63 8.42
CA ALA A 271 3.55 15.13 8.83
C ALA A 271 4.54 16.27 9.13
N ARG A 272 4.47 17.41 8.42
CA ARG A 272 5.22 18.63 8.72
C ARG A 272 4.79 19.21 10.06
N ALA A 273 3.50 19.40 10.27
CA ALA A 273 2.96 19.95 11.50
C ALA A 273 3.29 19.08 12.73
N GLN A 274 3.15 17.77 12.62
CA GLN A 274 3.45 16.80 13.68
C GLN A 274 4.95 16.72 14.04
N ARG A 275 5.86 17.14 13.15
CA ARG A 275 7.31 17.13 13.36
C ARG A 275 7.90 18.49 13.76
N ALA A 276 7.12 19.57 13.69
CA ALA A 276 7.55 20.88 14.16
C ALA A 276 7.85 20.85 15.66
N ALA A 277 8.82 21.66 16.11
CA ALA A 277 9.17 21.76 17.53
C ALA A 277 7.96 22.27 18.33
N GLY A 278 7.46 21.46 19.27
CA GLY A 278 6.21 21.71 20.00
C GLY A 278 5.05 20.80 19.57
N GLY A 279 5.16 20.07 18.46
CA GLY A 279 4.26 18.97 18.12
C GLY A 279 4.43 17.83 19.13
N CYS A 280 3.32 17.29 19.65
CA CYS A 280 3.34 16.30 20.71
C CYS A 280 4.02 15.00 20.22
N ARG A 281 5.32 14.83 20.53
CA ARG A 281 6.02 13.55 20.37
C ARG A 281 5.75 12.70 21.61
N SER A 282 4.98 11.63 21.50
CA SER A 282 5.20 10.49 22.39
C SER A 282 6.49 9.82 21.94
N VAL A 283 7.57 10.06 22.68
CA VAL A 283 8.81 9.33 22.52
C VAL A 283 8.58 7.94 23.12
N THR A 284 8.14 6.98 22.32
CA THR A 284 8.21 5.56 22.69
C THR A 284 9.40 4.94 21.97
N GLY A 285 10.58 5.18 22.54
CA GLY A 285 11.79 4.43 22.23
C GLY A 285 12.14 3.54 23.42
N SER A 286 12.02 2.23 23.25
CA SER A 286 12.86 1.18 23.84
C SER A 286 12.60 -0.11 23.07
#